data_AF-A0A1V8U9U8-F1
#
_entry.id   AF-A0A1V8U9U8-F1
#
_cell.length_a   1.000
_cell.length_b   1.000
_cell.length_c   1.000
_cell.angle_alpha   90.00
_cell.angle_beta   90.00
_cell.angle_gamma   90.00
#
_symmetry.space_group_name_H-M   'P 1'
#
loop_
_entity.id
_entity.type
_entity.pdbx_description
1 polymer ?
#
loop_
_entity_poly.entity_id
_entity_poly.type
_entity_poly.pdbx_seq_one_letter_code
_entity_poly.pdbx_strand_id
1 'polypeptide(L)'
;MLGRQVTFLLRGPQLPLRLATSSKQCLSARLLHTTPAALGVTASKPGRPKKAVGEPSRVIKRAVKRVAKKPASDPDDAASQQVAAKQAGTTPKTKANAKAANPKAVKKVKKATPPRKVYTEAQLAAKKERAARAKAAKDVKSLKAAALSPPKIVPSNAYLQFIQAHKGDLQSLVNAEKEKLPAGSKLNIKGTLTEHSKNLSAAWKEQSPADIEHFNHLAHTTTETHQAAYKSWVQSHTPDEIKLANSARRSLRRRESSSSSGSEPAKNRRTRWPAILDDREPKAAVQPYIQFSIARNASGDFKHLPLIERSKLIGEEWKALEKYETLHSADRERYIDEYSSVHGHAPLAQLESQHPELTSAASAA
;
A
#
# COMPACT_ATOMS: atom_id res chain seq x y z
N MET A 1 76.84 34.89 -15.86
CA MET A 1 77.67 34.34 -14.76
C MET A 1 77.09 34.82 -13.44
N LEU A 2 76.89 33.91 -12.48
CA LEU A 2 76.53 34.13 -11.07
C LEU A 2 75.12 34.77 -10.86
N GLY A 3 74.24 34.30 -9.97
CA GLY A 3 74.40 33.36 -8.88
C GLY A 3 73.04 32.81 -8.40
N ARG A 4 73.16 31.66 -7.74
CA ARG A 4 72.12 30.84 -7.13
C ARG A 4 71.25 31.64 -6.15
N GLN A 5 69.93 31.49 -6.26
CA GLN A 5 69.06 31.66 -5.09
C GLN A 5 68.91 30.31 -4.37
N VAL A 6 69.35 30.31 -3.12
CA VAL A 6 69.22 29.22 -2.16
C VAL A 6 67.93 29.46 -1.38
N THR A 7 66.90 28.66 -1.65
CA THR A 7 65.71 28.60 -0.78
C THR A 7 65.86 27.41 0.17
N PHE A 8 65.99 27.72 1.46
CA PHE A 8 66.04 26.78 2.56
C PHE A 8 64.72 26.03 2.70
N LEU A 9 64.77 24.70 2.57
CA LEU A 9 63.69 23.79 2.97
C LEU A 9 63.74 23.62 4.50
N LEU A 10 62.80 24.22 5.23
CA LEU A 10 62.55 23.89 6.63
C LEU A 10 61.93 22.49 6.71
N ARG A 11 62.78 21.51 7.05
CA ARG A 11 62.43 20.13 7.38
C ARG A 11 61.94 20.09 8.83
N GLY A 12 60.62 20.10 9.01
CA GLY A 12 59.98 19.85 10.30
C GLY A 12 60.18 18.40 10.77
N PRO A 13 60.30 18.14 12.08
CA PRO A 13 60.60 16.82 12.63
C PRO A 13 59.43 15.84 12.45
N GLN A 14 59.77 14.65 11.96
CA GLN A 14 58.86 13.52 11.84
C GLN A 14 58.46 13.00 13.23
N LEU A 15 57.15 13.01 13.51
CA LEU A 15 56.58 12.28 14.62
C LEU A 15 56.31 10.82 14.20
N PRO A 16 56.55 9.83 15.08
CA PRO A 16 56.48 8.42 14.73
C PRO A 16 55.06 7.96 14.43
N LEU A 17 54.94 7.15 13.37
CA LEU A 17 53.75 6.38 13.00
C LEU A 17 53.17 5.65 14.21
N ARG A 18 51.99 6.07 14.67
CA ARG A 18 51.12 5.24 15.51
C ARG A 18 50.32 4.32 14.60
N LEU A 19 50.61 3.03 14.71
CA LEU A 19 49.79 1.94 14.18
C LEU A 19 48.39 2.04 14.78
N ALA A 20 47.43 2.46 13.95
CA ALA A 20 46.01 2.41 14.27
C ALA A 20 45.54 0.95 14.10
N THR A 21 45.49 0.20 15.19
CA THR A 21 44.72 -1.04 15.24
C THR A 21 43.23 -0.66 15.18
N SER A 22 42.58 -1.04 14.08
CA SER A 22 41.14 -0.89 13.88
C SER A 22 40.38 -1.85 14.81
N SER A 23 40.23 -1.47 16.08
CA SER A 23 39.23 -2.04 16.96
C SER A 23 37.92 -1.27 16.78
N LYS A 24 37.07 -1.76 15.88
CA LYS A 24 35.63 -1.42 15.85
C LYS A 24 34.83 -2.70 15.99
N GLN A 25 34.85 -3.28 17.18
CA GLN A 25 33.78 -4.18 17.59
C GLN A 25 32.57 -3.31 17.94
N CYS A 26 31.67 -3.15 16.96
CA CYS A 26 30.31 -2.71 17.22
C CYS A 26 29.58 -3.82 17.97
N LEU A 27 29.55 -3.74 19.30
CA LEU A 27 28.62 -4.51 20.13
C LEU A 27 27.21 -3.94 19.91
N SER A 28 26.51 -4.42 18.88
CA SER A 28 25.06 -4.38 18.85
C SER A 28 24.53 -5.53 19.71
N ALA A 29 24.36 -5.25 21.01
CA ALA A 29 23.61 -6.11 21.91
C ALA A 29 22.12 -6.10 21.50
N ARG A 30 21.75 -6.95 20.55
CA ARG A 30 20.37 -7.40 20.40
C ARG A 30 20.14 -8.48 21.45
N LEU A 31 19.46 -8.09 22.53
CA LEU A 31 18.81 -9.01 23.47
C LEU A 31 17.77 -9.85 22.71
N LEU A 32 18.19 -10.99 22.18
CA LEU A 32 17.28 -12.06 21.79
C LEU A 32 16.86 -12.77 23.08
N HIS A 33 15.59 -12.62 23.45
CA HIS A 33 14.95 -13.49 24.42
C HIS A 33 14.82 -14.87 23.76
N THR A 34 15.76 -15.76 24.06
CA THR A 34 15.66 -17.17 23.76
C THR A 34 15.10 -17.87 25.00
N THR A 35 13.87 -18.35 24.92
CA THR A 35 13.30 -19.29 25.87
C THR A 35 14.07 -20.63 25.78
N PRO A 36 14.62 -21.16 26.88
CA PRO A 36 15.17 -22.51 26.87
C PRO A 36 14.04 -23.54 26.88
N ALA A 37 14.05 -24.43 25.88
CA ALA A 37 13.29 -25.67 25.90
C ALA A 37 13.87 -26.57 27.00
N ALA A 38 13.14 -26.68 28.11
CA ALA A 38 13.46 -27.62 29.19
C ALA A 38 12.94 -29.01 28.82
N LEU A 39 13.90 -29.92 28.67
CA LEU A 39 13.95 -31.30 29.15
C LEU A 39 12.60 -32.01 29.40
N GLY A 40 12.43 -33.10 28.66
CA GLY A 40 11.38 -34.09 28.88
C GLY A 40 11.39 -34.64 30.30
N VAL A 41 10.26 -34.46 30.98
CA VAL A 41 9.87 -35.20 32.17
C VAL A 41 8.80 -36.20 31.76
N THR A 42 8.98 -37.39 32.32
CA THR A 42 8.26 -38.63 32.10
C THR A 42 6.74 -38.51 32.30
N ALA A 43 6.01 -39.30 31.51
CA ALA A 43 4.56 -39.40 31.53
C ALA A 43 4.05 -39.95 32.89
N SER A 44 3.49 -39.08 33.71
CA SER A 44 2.62 -39.45 34.83
C SER A 44 1.16 -39.25 34.40
N LYS A 45 0.40 -40.34 34.36
CA LYS A 45 -1.04 -40.36 34.05
C LYS A 45 -1.83 -39.84 35.27
N PRO A 46 -2.61 -38.75 35.19
CA PRO A 46 -3.62 -38.49 36.20
C PRO A 46 -4.90 -39.27 35.90
N GLY A 47 -5.37 -39.98 36.92
CA GLY A 47 -6.51 -40.86 36.90
C GLY A 47 -7.84 -40.18 36.54
N ARG A 48 -8.69 -40.99 35.89
CA ARG A 48 -10.06 -40.70 35.51
C ARG A 48 -11.00 -40.84 36.73
N PRO A 49 -11.66 -39.78 37.22
CA PRO A 49 -12.80 -39.94 38.11
C PRO A 49 -14.05 -40.34 37.32
N LYS A 50 -14.81 -41.28 37.90
CA LYS A 50 -16.07 -41.83 37.38
C LYS A 50 -17.26 -40.94 37.76
N LYS A 51 -18.12 -40.67 36.77
CA LYS A 51 -19.59 -40.45 36.79
C LYS A 51 -20.23 -39.54 37.87
N ALA A 52 -20.88 -38.47 37.38
CA ALA A 52 -22.20 -37.99 37.82
C ALA A 52 -22.86 -37.34 36.58
N VAL A 53 -23.66 -38.06 35.79
CA VAL A 53 -25.14 -38.11 35.82
C VAL A 53 -25.77 -36.74 36.02
N GLY A 54 -26.29 -36.17 34.93
CA GLY A 54 -27.06 -34.93 34.90
C GLY A 54 -27.34 -34.48 33.46
N GLU A 55 -28.24 -35.18 32.76
CA GLU A 55 -28.88 -34.63 31.55
C GLU A 55 -29.98 -33.61 31.95
N PRO A 56 -30.64 -32.92 31.01
CA PRO A 56 -30.23 -31.65 30.42
C PRO A 56 -31.18 -30.51 30.84
N SER A 57 -30.66 -29.31 31.09
CA SER A 57 -31.53 -28.16 31.37
C SER A 57 -32.27 -27.71 30.11
N ARG A 58 -33.60 -27.65 30.25
CA ARG A 58 -34.59 -27.38 29.20
C ARG A 58 -34.37 -26.01 28.55
N VAL A 59 -34.40 -25.98 27.21
CA VAL A 59 -34.51 -24.74 26.43
C VAL A 59 -35.88 -24.12 26.65
N ILE A 60 -35.90 -22.99 27.35
CA ILE A 60 -37.10 -22.15 27.53
C ILE A 60 -37.44 -21.50 26.18
N LYS A 61 -38.53 -21.95 25.55
CA LYS A 61 -39.13 -21.34 24.36
C LYS A 61 -39.72 -19.98 24.76
N ARG A 62 -39.09 -18.89 24.31
CA ARG A 62 -39.68 -17.55 24.35
C ARG A 62 -40.82 -17.48 23.34
N ALA A 63 -42.04 -17.34 23.84
CA ALA A 63 -43.20 -16.93 23.06
C ALA A 63 -43.08 -15.44 22.73
N VAL A 64 -42.94 -15.11 21.45
CA VAL A 64 -43.20 -13.75 20.95
C VAL A 64 -44.27 -13.86 19.87
N LYS A 65 -45.43 -13.30 20.24
CA LYS A 65 -46.64 -13.13 19.45
C LYS A 65 -46.35 -12.18 18.28
N ARG A 66 -46.43 -12.67 17.05
CA ARG A 66 -46.66 -11.82 15.87
C ARG A 66 -47.84 -12.36 15.09
N VAL A 67 -48.87 -11.52 15.04
CA VAL A 67 -50.04 -11.60 14.19
C VAL A 67 -49.60 -11.28 12.76
N ALA A 68 -49.78 -12.21 11.83
CA ALA A 68 -49.82 -11.92 10.40
C ALA A 68 -50.62 -13.02 9.67
N LYS A 69 -51.45 -12.55 8.74
CA LYS A 69 -52.49 -13.25 7.97
C LYS A 69 -52.04 -14.51 7.22
N LYS A 70 -53.00 -15.43 7.07
CA LYS A 70 -53.05 -16.58 6.14
C LYS A 70 -52.60 -16.23 4.71
N PRO A 71 -51.98 -17.17 3.97
CA PRO A 71 -51.96 -17.19 2.51
C PRO A 71 -53.15 -18.01 1.98
N ALA A 72 -53.74 -17.56 0.88
CA ALA A 72 -54.62 -18.38 0.03
C ALA A 72 -54.41 -17.96 -1.43
N SER A 73 -54.41 -18.99 -2.27
CA SER A 73 -54.07 -19.13 -3.68
C SER A 73 -55.06 -18.49 -4.67
N ASP A 74 -54.48 -17.93 -5.75
CA ASP A 74 -54.87 -17.88 -7.19
C ASP A 74 -56.25 -17.33 -7.65
N PRO A 75 -56.46 -17.07 -8.96
CA PRO A 75 -55.72 -16.23 -9.94
C PRO A 75 -56.66 -15.24 -10.68
N ASP A 76 -56.12 -14.28 -11.45
CA ASP A 76 -56.62 -13.83 -12.78
C ASP A 76 -56.11 -12.43 -13.20
N ASP A 77 -55.57 -12.41 -14.43
CA ASP A 77 -55.52 -11.36 -15.46
C ASP A 77 -55.15 -9.89 -15.14
N ALA A 78 -54.04 -9.42 -15.73
CA ALA A 78 -54.08 -8.66 -16.99
C ALA A 78 -52.72 -8.03 -17.39
N ALA A 79 -52.45 -8.13 -18.70
CA ALA A 79 -51.68 -7.19 -19.53
C ALA A 79 -50.13 -7.21 -19.49
N SER A 80 -49.57 -8.20 -20.19
CA SER A 80 -48.34 -8.03 -20.98
C SER A 80 -48.67 -7.45 -22.37
N GLN A 81 -47.68 -6.76 -22.97
CA GLN A 81 -47.57 -6.35 -24.39
C GLN A 81 -48.17 -5.00 -24.82
N GLN A 82 -47.32 -3.98 -24.96
CA GLN A 82 -47.32 -2.99 -26.06
C GLN A 82 -45.93 -2.34 -26.16
N VAL A 83 -45.35 -1.92 -27.29
CA VAL A 83 -45.48 -2.19 -28.73
C VAL A 83 -44.22 -1.55 -29.33
N ALA A 84 -43.48 -2.32 -30.12
CA ALA A 84 -42.57 -1.78 -31.12
C ALA A 84 -43.32 -1.75 -32.47
N ALA A 85 -43.44 -0.60 -33.12
CA ALA A 85 -43.55 -0.47 -34.58
C ALA A 85 -43.77 0.99 -35.02
N LYS A 86 -43.23 1.28 -36.22
CA LYS A 86 -43.40 2.44 -37.13
C LYS A 86 -42.31 3.52 -37.07
N GLN A 87 -41.69 3.96 -38.17
CA GLN A 87 -41.77 3.60 -39.59
C GLN A 87 -40.59 4.26 -40.33
N ALA A 88 -40.22 3.69 -41.48
CA ALA A 88 -39.23 4.20 -42.42
C ALA A 88 -39.80 5.23 -43.41
N GLY A 89 -38.95 6.18 -43.82
CA GLY A 89 -38.84 6.72 -45.18
C GLY A 89 -39.80 7.82 -45.67
N THR A 90 -39.27 9.01 -46.00
CA THR A 90 -39.40 9.73 -47.31
C THR A 90 -38.84 11.18 -47.23
N THR A 91 -37.99 11.53 -48.20
CA THR A 91 -37.60 12.91 -48.60
C THR A 91 -38.49 13.35 -49.80
N PRO A 92 -38.31 14.54 -50.42
CA PRO A 92 -38.07 15.92 -49.96
C PRO A 92 -39.12 16.92 -50.56
N LYS A 93 -39.20 18.17 -50.06
CA LYS A 93 -39.84 19.26 -50.83
C LYS A 93 -39.26 20.65 -50.53
N THR A 94 -38.66 21.21 -51.58
CA THR A 94 -38.26 22.60 -51.82
C THR A 94 -39.47 23.53 -51.87
N LYS A 95 -39.33 24.76 -51.33
CA LYS A 95 -39.95 25.97 -51.89
C LYS A 95 -39.03 27.17 -51.68
N ALA A 96 -38.62 27.72 -52.80
CA ALA A 96 -37.93 28.99 -52.95
C ALA A 96 -38.89 30.18 -52.80
N ASN A 97 -38.36 31.34 -52.44
CA ASN A 97 -38.83 32.59 -53.05
C ASN A 97 -37.63 33.49 -53.36
N ALA A 98 -37.50 33.83 -54.65
CA ALA A 98 -36.56 34.78 -55.24
C ALA A 98 -37.24 36.16 -55.34
N LYS A 99 -36.53 37.29 -55.25
CA LYS A 99 -36.02 38.20 -56.33
C LYS A 99 -36.14 39.61 -55.72
N ALA A 100 -35.43 40.70 -56.03
CA ALA A 100 -34.35 41.16 -56.92
C ALA A 100 -33.92 42.53 -56.29
N ALA A 101 -32.82 43.23 -56.57
CA ALA A 101 -32.07 43.45 -57.79
C ALA A 101 -30.67 44.04 -57.49
N ASN A 102 -29.73 43.74 -58.38
CA ASN A 102 -28.35 44.22 -58.50
C ASN A 102 -28.34 45.65 -59.17
N PRO A 103 -27.21 46.33 -59.52
CA PRO A 103 -25.79 45.95 -59.46
C PRO A 103 -24.77 47.08 -59.10
N LYS A 104 -23.52 46.73 -58.77
CA LYS A 104 -22.31 47.12 -59.54
C LYS A 104 -21.01 46.62 -58.91
N ALA A 105 -20.12 46.20 -59.80
CA ALA A 105 -18.84 45.56 -59.57
C ALA A 105 -17.80 46.48 -58.90
N VAL A 106 -17.08 45.94 -57.90
CA VAL A 106 -15.65 46.25 -57.71
C VAL A 106 -14.94 44.97 -57.26
N LYS A 107 -13.97 44.53 -58.06
CA LYS A 107 -12.99 43.48 -57.76
C LYS A 107 -12.37 43.69 -56.36
N LYS A 108 -12.50 42.73 -55.45
CA LYS A 108 -11.58 42.59 -54.31
C LYS A 108 -11.18 41.14 -54.10
N VAL A 109 -10.00 40.84 -54.67
CA VAL A 109 -8.89 40.09 -54.10
C VAL A 109 -9.28 38.93 -53.18
N LYS A 110 -8.98 37.70 -53.64
CA LYS A 110 -8.89 36.48 -52.82
C LYS A 110 -8.17 36.81 -51.51
N LYS A 111 -8.91 36.84 -50.41
CA LYS A 111 -8.36 37.00 -49.07
C LYS A 111 -7.50 35.76 -48.82
N ALA A 112 -6.19 35.94 -48.84
CA ALA A 112 -5.22 34.92 -48.53
C ALA A 112 -5.60 34.24 -47.20
N THR A 113 -5.61 32.91 -47.20
CA THR A 113 -5.57 32.11 -45.98
C THR A 113 -4.45 32.65 -45.09
N PRO A 114 -4.70 32.94 -43.80
CA PRO A 114 -3.65 33.42 -42.91
C PRO A 114 -2.51 32.39 -42.88
N PRO A 115 -1.23 32.82 -42.93
CA PRO A 115 -0.12 31.90 -42.89
C PRO A 115 -0.24 31.06 -41.61
N ARG A 116 -0.23 29.73 -41.76
CA ARG A 116 -0.12 28.81 -40.62
C ARG A 116 1.10 29.28 -39.83
N LYS A 117 0.91 29.72 -38.59
CA LYS A 117 2.02 30.06 -37.68
C LYS A 117 2.90 28.82 -37.57
N VAL A 118 4.03 28.84 -38.27
CA VAL A 118 5.06 27.80 -38.15
C VAL A 118 5.66 28.03 -36.76
N TYR A 119 5.25 27.19 -35.81
CA TYR A 119 5.83 27.21 -34.47
C TYR A 119 7.33 26.91 -34.58
N THR A 120 8.16 27.69 -33.91
CA THR A 120 9.57 27.37 -33.75
C THR A 120 9.72 26.05 -32.99
N GLU A 121 10.80 25.30 -33.24
CA GLU A 121 11.04 23.99 -32.61
C GLU A 121 10.96 24.06 -31.07
N ALA A 122 11.42 25.18 -30.50
CA ALA A 122 11.31 25.48 -29.06
C ALA A 122 9.85 25.60 -28.57
N GLN A 123 8.94 26.20 -29.34
CA GLN A 123 7.53 26.32 -28.98
C GLN A 123 6.77 25.00 -29.14
N LEU A 124 7.15 24.18 -30.13
CA LEU A 124 6.65 22.81 -30.29
C LEU A 124 7.11 21.92 -29.13
N ALA A 125 8.37 22.04 -28.69
CA ALA A 125 8.91 21.34 -27.53
C ALA A 125 8.18 21.76 -26.24
N ALA A 126 8.01 23.05 -25.99
CA ALA A 126 7.29 23.56 -24.81
C ALA A 126 5.80 23.13 -24.80
N LYS A 127 5.13 23.09 -25.97
CA LYS A 127 3.75 22.60 -26.07
C LYS A 127 3.66 21.10 -25.83
N LYS A 128 4.60 20.31 -26.37
CA LYS A 128 4.71 18.86 -26.12
C LYS A 128 4.98 18.58 -24.64
N GLU A 129 5.88 19.33 -24.01
CA GLU A 129 6.18 19.21 -22.59
C GLU A 129 4.98 19.59 -21.72
N ARG A 130 4.29 20.70 -22.02
CA ARG A 130 3.06 21.09 -21.31
C ARG A 130 1.97 20.03 -21.46
N ALA A 131 1.82 19.44 -22.66
CA ALA A 131 0.88 18.35 -22.89
C ALA A 131 1.27 17.07 -22.11
N ALA A 132 2.56 16.72 -22.09
CA ALA A 132 3.07 15.58 -21.33
C ALA A 132 2.87 15.77 -19.82
N ARG A 133 3.18 16.96 -19.29
CA ARG A 133 2.92 17.34 -17.89
C ARG A 133 1.43 17.28 -17.54
N ALA A 134 0.56 17.76 -18.45
CA ALA A 134 -0.88 17.69 -18.25
C ALA A 134 -1.42 16.26 -18.26
N LYS A 135 -0.92 15.38 -19.14
CA LYS A 135 -1.24 13.94 -19.15
C LYS A 135 -0.76 13.28 -17.86
N ALA A 136 0.50 13.48 -17.48
CA ALA A 136 1.06 12.97 -16.24
C ALA A 136 0.26 13.42 -15.00
N ALA A 137 -0.20 14.67 -14.96
CA ALA A 137 -1.04 15.17 -13.87
C ALA A 137 -2.42 14.50 -13.84
N LYS A 138 -3.05 14.26 -14.99
CA LYS A 138 -4.32 13.51 -15.09
C LYS A 138 -4.13 12.06 -14.64
N ASP A 139 -3.05 11.42 -15.06
CA ASP A 139 -2.71 10.06 -14.64
C ASP A 139 -2.47 9.97 -13.14
N VAL A 140 -1.80 10.96 -12.52
CA VAL A 140 -1.62 10.97 -11.06
C VAL A 140 -2.97 11.14 -10.35
N LYS A 141 -3.89 11.93 -10.91
CA LYS A 141 -5.24 12.08 -10.34
C LYS A 141 -6.05 10.78 -10.47
N SER A 142 -6.01 10.11 -11.62
CA SER A 142 -6.70 8.82 -11.80
C SER A 142 -6.09 7.74 -10.90
N LEU A 143 -4.77 7.66 -10.79
CA LEU A 143 -4.08 6.74 -9.88
C LEU A 143 -4.43 7.01 -8.41
N LYS A 144 -4.61 8.28 -8.01
CA LYS A 144 -5.04 8.61 -6.65
C LYS A 144 -6.51 8.26 -6.39
N ALA A 145 -7.37 8.37 -7.41
CA ALA A 145 -8.77 7.94 -7.31
C ALA A 145 -8.90 6.42 -7.24
N ALA A 146 -8.11 5.70 -8.03
CA ALA A 146 -8.04 4.24 -8.01
C ALA A 146 -7.37 3.71 -6.73
N ALA A 147 -6.48 4.49 -6.11
CA ALA A 147 -5.86 4.15 -4.84
C ALA A 147 -6.85 4.35 -3.68
N LEU A 148 -7.61 3.29 -3.36
CA LEU A 148 -8.45 3.23 -2.16
C LEU A 148 -7.69 3.72 -0.91
N SER A 149 -8.41 4.40 -0.02
CA SER A 149 -7.88 4.96 1.23
C SER A 149 -8.29 4.09 2.42
N PRO A 150 -7.42 3.17 2.89
CA PRO A 150 -7.71 2.36 4.07
C PRO A 150 -7.78 3.21 5.34
N PRO A 151 -8.52 2.76 6.37
CA PRO A 151 -8.47 3.38 7.69
C PRO A 151 -7.03 3.37 8.22
N LYS A 152 -6.64 4.45 8.90
CA LYS A 152 -5.27 4.63 9.37
C LYS A 152 -5.02 3.74 10.58
N ILE A 153 -4.23 2.69 10.40
CA ILE A 153 -3.71 1.89 11.52
C ILE A 153 -2.62 2.71 12.21
N VAL A 154 -2.94 3.24 13.39
CA VAL A 154 -1.96 3.90 14.25
C VAL A 154 -1.47 2.88 15.27
N PRO A 155 -0.15 2.56 15.31
CA PRO A 155 0.37 1.71 16.36
C PRO A 155 0.18 2.43 17.70
N SER A 156 -0.47 1.75 18.63
CA SER A 156 -0.72 2.24 19.97
C SER A 156 0.21 1.56 20.96
N ASN A 157 0.73 2.30 21.92
CA ASN A 157 1.40 1.77 23.10
C ASN A 157 0.86 2.49 24.34
N ALA A 158 1.17 1.98 25.54
CA ALA A 158 0.65 2.56 26.77
C ALA A 158 0.98 4.05 26.93
N TYR A 159 2.21 4.45 26.60
CA TYR A 159 2.63 5.86 26.66
C TYR A 159 1.83 6.76 25.71
N LEU A 160 1.51 6.31 24.50
CA LEU A 160 0.69 7.07 23.55
C LEU A 160 -0.77 7.19 24.01
N GLN A 161 -1.29 6.16 24.68
CA GLN A 161 -2.62 6.21 25.30
C GLN A 161 -2.65 7.17 26.49
N PHE A 162 -1.59 7.17 27.30
CA PHE A 162 -1.39 8.16 28.37
C PHE A 162 -1.35 9.59 27.81
N ILE A 163 -0.52 9.85 26.79
CA ILE A 163 -0.50 11.17 26.11
C ILE A 163 -1.89 11.52 25.57
N GLN A 164 -2.63 10.54 25.03
CA GLN A 164 -3.97 10.76 24.50
C GLN A 164 -4.98 11.14 25.59
N ALA A 165 -4.90 10.52 26.77
CA ALA A 165 -5.71 10.88 27.92
C ALA A 165 -5.42 12.32 28.39
N HIS A 166 -4.16 12.76 28.30
CA HIS A 166 -3.72 14.10 28.68
C HIS A 166 -3.75 15.15 27.55
N LYS A 167 -4.38 14.87 26.40
CA LYS A 167 -4.47 15.84 25.29
C LYS A 167 -5.20 17.15 25.67
N GLY A 168 -6.15 17.07 26.60
CA GLY A 168 -6.89 18.24 27.09
C GLY A 168 -5.99 19.24 27.82
N ASP A 169 -4.95 18.74 28.51
CA ASP A 169 -4.02 19.55 29.29
C ASP A 169 -3.16 20.45 28.38
N LEU A 170 -2.76 19.95 27.21
CA LEU A 170 -2.08 20.78 26.23
C LEU A 170 -2.99 21.92 25.74
N GLN A 171 -4.26 21.63 25.51
CA GLN A 171 -5.21 22.61 25.00
C GLN A 171 -5.53 23.69 26.03
N SER A 172 -5.64 23.33 27.31
CA SER A 172 -5.82 24.29 28.40
C SER A 172 -4.58 25.17 28.56
N LEU A 173 -3.36 24.61 28.49
CA LEU A 173 -2.11 25.39 28.52
C LEU A 173 -2.02 26.40 27.37
N VAL A 174 -2.36 25.98 26.15
CA VAL A 174 -2.38 26.87 24.98
C VAL A 174 -3.40 27.99 25.14
N ASN A 175 -4.56 27.71 25.73
CA ASN A 175 -5.59 28.73 25.98
C ASN A 175 -5.15 29.71 27.09
N ALA A 176 -4.54 29.21 28.17
CA ALA A 176 -4.00 30.06 29.23
C ALA A 176 -2.84 30.96 28.74
N GLU A 177 -2.00 30.46 27.83
CA GLU A 177 -0.95 31.27 27.21
C GLU A 177 -1.55 32.35 26.29
N LYS A 178 -2.62 32.03 25.54
CA LYS A 178 -3.37 33.01 24.73
C LYS A 178 -3.96 34.14 25.55
N GLU A 179 -4.53 33.84 26.71
CA GLU A 179 -5.15 34.84 27.58
C GLU A 179 -4.12 35.79 28.20
N LYS A 180 -2.93 35.27 28.53
CA LYS A 180 -1.83 36.06 29.12
C LYS A 180 -1.10 36.96 28.12
N LEU A 181 -1.31 36.75 26.82
CA LEU A 181 -0.59 37.47 25.77
C LEU A 181 -1.34 38.76 25.36
N PRO A 182 -0.65 39.92 25.29
CA PRO A 182 -1.26 41.15 24.81
C PRO A 182 -1.69 41.02 23.34
N ALA A 183 -2.80 41.67 22.99
CA ALA A 183 -3.40 41.61 21.66
C ALA A 183 -2.37 41.95 20.57
N GLY A 184 -2.01 40.97 19.73
CA GLY A 184 -1.06 41.13 18.61
C GLY A 184 0.29 40.41 18.77
N SER A 185 0.58 39.84 19.94
CA SER A 185 1.79 39.03 20.16
C SER A 185 1.64 37.57 19.67
N LYS A 186 2.73 36.99 19.14
CA LYS A 186 2.72 35.62 18.60
C LYS A 186 2.90 34.60 19.73
N LEU A 187 2.02 33.60 19.82
CA LEU A 187 2.20 32.49 20.76
C LEU A 187 3.48 31.69 20.49
N ASN A 188 4.18 31.33 21.55
CA ASN A 188 5.28 30.37 21.47
C ASN A 188 4.78 28.92 21.61
N ILE A 189 3.92 28.50 20.68
CA ILE A 189 3.31 27.15 20.64
C ILE A 189 4.36 26.04 20.68
N LYS A 190 5.54 26.28 20.09
CA LYS A 190 6.63 25.29 20.06
C LYS A 190 7.27 25.11 21.43
N GLY A 191 7.49 26.22 22.16
CA GLY A 191 8.01 26.19 23.53
C GLY A 191 7.07 25.44 24.45
N THR A 192 5.79 25.81 24.45
CA THR A 192 4.78 25.18 25.33
C THR A 192 4.53 23.72 25.02
N LEU A 193 4.53 23.31 23.75
CA LEU A 193 4.47 21.90 23.38
C LEU A 193 5.68 21.11 23.91
N THR A 194 6.88 21.71 23.86
CA THR A 194 8.11 21.06 24.31
C THR A 194 8.10 20.87 25.83
N GLU A 195 7.66 21.88 26.58
CA GLU A 195 7.51 21.80 28.04
C GLU A 195 6.44 20.80 28.44
N HIS A 196 5.27 20.84 27.81
CA HIS A 196 4.21 19.88 28.06
C HIS A 196 4.66 18.43 27.79
N SER A 197 5.40 18.20 26.69
CA SER A 197 5.97 16.89 26.41
C SER A 197 6.99 16.44 27.46
N LYS A 198 7.81 17.34 28.01
CA LYS A 198 8.75 17.02 29.10
C LYS A 198 7.98 16.64 30.36
N ASN A 199 6.97 17.42 30.72
CA ASN A 199 6.15 17.17 31.89
C ASN A 199 5.39 15.83 31.78
N LEU A 200 4.81 15.51 30.63
CA LEU A 200 4.19 14.20 30.39
C LEU A 200 5.19 13.05 30.52
N SER A 201 6.42 13.24 30.02
CA SER A 201 7.45 12.20 30.14
C SER A 201 7.91 11.99 31.58
N ALA A 202 7.89 13.02 32.41
CA ALA A 202 8.16 12.92 33.85
C ALA A 202 6.99 12.24 34.57
N ALA A 203 5.77 12.71 34.33
CA ALA A 203 4.54 12.13 34.88
C ALA A 203 4.36 10.65 34.52
N TRP A 204 4.77 10.24 33.31
CA TRP A 204 4.77 8.83 32.89
C TRP A 204 5.72 7.97 33.71
N LYS A 205 6.90 8.48 34.08
CA LYS A 205 7.88 7.74 34.90
C LYS A 205 7.41 7.58 36.34
N GLU A 206 6.53 8.46 36.80
CA GLU A 206 5.93 8.44 38.14
C GLU A 206 4.66 7.59 38.20
N GLN A 207 4.17 7.07 37.06
CA GLN A 207 2.97 6.22 37.05
C GLN A 207 3.20 4.91 37.83
N SER A 208 2.16 4.47 38.52
CA SER A 208 2.20 3.19 39.21
C SER A 208 2.22 2.02 38.20
N PRO A 209 2.74 0.84 38.57
CA PRO A 209 2.65 -0.35 37.72
C PRO A 209 1.21 -0.69 37.30
N ALA A 210 0.23 -0.46 38.18
CA ALA A 210 -1.19 -0.69 37.89
C ALA A 210 -1.72 0.26 36.80
N ASP A 211 -1.31 1.53 36.83
CA ASP A 211 -1.68 2.50 35.78
C ASP A 211 -1.05 2.13 34.44
N ILE A 212 0.20 1.67 34.45
CA ILE A 212 0.89 1.19 33.24
C ILE A 212 0.14 -0.01 32.65
N GLU A 213 -0.31 -0.97 33.47
CA GLU A 213 -1.14 -2.10 33.03
C GLU A 213 -2.48 -1.65 32.46
N HIS A 214 -3.14 -0.66 33.08
CA HIS A 214 -4.35 -0.05 32.55
C HIS A 214 -4.15 0.54 31.14
N PHE A 215 -3.09 1.34 30.95
CA PHE A 215 -2.78 1.90 29.63
C PHE A 215 -2.34 0.85 28.61
N ASN A 216 -1.69 -0.24 29.05
CA ASN A 216 -1.40 -1.38 28.18
C ASN A 216 -2.71 -2.02 27.67
N HIS A 217 -3.69 -2.25 28.56
CA HIS A 217 -5.00 -2.76 28.15
C HIS A 217 -5.70 -1.82 27.16
N LEU A 218 -5.69 -0.51 27.41
CA LEU A 218 -6.21 0.48 26.45
C LEU A 218 -5.47 0.45 25.10
N ALA A 219 -4.16 0.24 25.11
CA ALA A 219 -3.38 0.14 23.90
C ALA A 219 -3.69 -1.13 23.09
N HIS A 220 -3.89 -2.27 23.76
CA HIS A 220 -4.30 -3.52 23.13
C HIS A 220 -5.69 -3.40 22.52
N THR A 221 -6.68 -2.95 23.28
CA THR A 221 -8.06 -2.75 22.79
C THR A 221 -8.11 -1.76 21.62
N THR A 222 -7.35 -0.67 21.66
CA THR A 222 -7.26 0.28 20.53
C THR A 222 -6.62 -0.38 19.30
N THR A 223 -5.58 -1.19 19.50
CA THR A 223 -4.92 -1.89 18.40
C THR A 223 -5.86 -2.92 17.76
N GLU A 224 -6.57 -3.69 18.57
CA GLU A 224 -7.56 -4.68 18.13
C GLU A 224 -8.72 -4.03 17.38
N THR A 225 -9.27 -2.94 17.90
CA THR A 225 -10.35 -2.19 17.23
C THR A 225 -9.91 -1.61 15.89
N HIS A 226 -8.69 -1.04 15.80
CA HIS A 226 -8.14 -0.57 14.54
C HIS A 226 -7.90 -1.70 13.54
N GLN A 227 -7.40 -2.85 13.99
CA GLN A 227 -7.22 -4.03 13.15
C GLN A 227 -8.56 -4.60 12.68
N ALA A 228 -9.57 -4.66 13.55
CA ALA A 228 -10.91 -5.11 13.19
C ALA A 228 -11.59 -4.14 12.19
N ALA A 229 -11.46 -2.83 12.40
CA ALA A 229 -11.93 -1.81 11.46
C ALA A 229 -11.23 -1.91 10.10
N TYR A 230 -9.92 -2.18 10.09
CA TYR A 230 -9.18 -2.41 8.86
C TYR A 230 -9.63 -3.69 8.13
N LYS A 231 -9.76 -4.81 8.85
CA LYS A 231 -10.20 -6.09 8.28
C LYS A 231 -11.62 -6.01 7.72
N SER A 232 -12.55 -5.39 8.46
CA SER A 232 -13.92 -5.18 7.98
C SER A 232 -13.96 -4.26 6.74
N TRP A 233 -13.13 -3.21 6.71
CA TRP A 233 -12.99 -2.37 5.52
C TRP A 233 -12.39 -3.12 4.32
N VAL A 234 -11.42 -4.02 4.53
CA VAL A 234 -10.88 -4.88 3.47
C VAL A 234 -11.96 -5.83 2.95
N GLN A 235 -12.71 -6.46 3.84
CA GLN A 235 -13.79 -7.39 3.49
C GLN A 235 -14.97 -6.71 2.79
N SER A 236 -15.20 -5.42 3.02
CA SER A 236 -16.24 -4.66 2.32
C SER A 236 -15.91 -4.40 0.85
N HIS A 237 -14.66 -4.58 0.43
CA HIS A 237 -14.21 -4.41 -0.95
C HIS A 237 -13.97 -5.78 -1.60
N THR A 238 -14.10 -5.83 -2.92
CA THR A 238 -13.78 -7.02 -3.69
C THR A 238 -12.26 -7.24 -3.75
N PRO A 239 -11.78 -8.50 -3.83
CA PRO A 239 -10.35 -8.78 -3.98
C PRO A 239 -9.73 -8.08 -5.20
N ASP A 240 -10.47 -7.97 -6.30
CA ASP A 240 -10.01 -7.29 -7.52
C ASP A 240 -9.84 -5.77 -7.35
N GLU A 241 -10.78 -5.11 -6.67
CA GLU A 241 -10.66 -3.68 -6.36
C GLU A 241 -9.41 -3.39 -5.53
N ILE A 242 -9.11 -4.24 -4.55
CA ILE A 242 -7.90 -4.10 -3.71
C ILE A 242 -6.64 -4.34 -4.54
N LYS A 243 -6.63 -5.35 -5.42
CA LYS A 243 -5.51 -5.62 -6.33
C LYS A 243 -5.25 -4.43 -7.25
N LEU A 244 -6.30 -3.86 -7.85
CA LEU A 244 -6.22 -2.66 -8.69
C LEU A 244 -5.71 -1.45 -7.89
N ALA A 245 -6.25 -1.24 -6.69
CA ALA A 245 -5.79 -0.18 -5.79
C ALA A 245 -4.31 -0.34 -5.42
N ASN A 246 -3.85 -1.56 -5.16
CA ASN A 246 -2.45 -1.87 -4.86
C ASN A 246 -1.53 -1.62 -6.07
N SER A 247 -1.98 -1.94 -7.28
CA SER A 247 -1.29 -1.59 -8.53
C SER A 247 -1.16 -0.07 -8.69
N ALA A 248 -2.25 0.68 -8.46
CA ALA A 248 -2.25 2.14 -8.50
C ALA A 248 -1.31 2.74 -7.43
N ARG A 249 -1.34 2.23 -6.19
CA ARG A 249 -0.45 2.62 -5.10
C ARG A 249 1.02 2.35 -5.45
N ARG A 250 1.34 1.19 -6.04
CA ARG A 250 2.70 0.88 -6.52
C ARG A 250 3.18 1.88 -7.57
N SER A 251 2.31 2.23 -8.53
CA SER A 251 2.59 3.25 -9.56
C SER A 251 2.85 4.63 -8.93
N LEU A 252 2.06 5.03 -7.94
CA LEU A 252 2.27 6.28 -7.19
C LEU A 252 3.61 6.27 -6.44
N ARG A 253 3.98 5.17 -5.77
CA ARG A 253 5.28 5.04 -5.09
C ARG A 253 6.45 5.28 -6.03
N ARG A 254 6.43 4.65 -7.22
CA ARG A 254 7.49 4.80 -8.22
C ARG A 254 7.60 6.25 -8.69
N ARG A 255 6.46 6.90 -8.99
CA ARG A 255 6.42 8.29 -9.44
C ARG A 255 6.94 9.25 -8.35
N GLU A 256 6.48 9.13 -7.11
CA GLU A 256 6.93 9.97 -6.00
C GLU A 256 8.42 9.79 -5.69
N SER A 257 8.95 8.56 -5.78
CA SER A 257 10.39 8.32 -5.63
C SER A 257 11.24 8.92 -6.77
N SER A 258 10.67 9.07 -7.97
CA SER A 258 11.37 9.63 -9.14
C SER A 258 11.29 11.15 -9.22
N SER A 259 10.28 11.78 -8.59
CA SER A 259 10.04 13.22 -8.70
C SER A 259 10.70 14.07 -7.60
N SER A 260 11.36 13.47 -6.61
CA SER A 260 12.00 14.22 -5.54
C SER A 260 13.32 14.83 -6.01
N SER A 261 13.27 16.06 -6.51
CA SER A 261 14.41 16.89 -6.92
C SER A 261 15.28 17.41 -5.77
N GLY A 262 15.35 16.70 -4.63
CA GLY A 262 15.95 17.23 -3.39
C GLY A 262 16.68 16.17 -2.58
N SER A 263 18.02 16.27 -2.62
CA SER A 263 19.13 15.84 -1.72
C SER A 263 19.09 14.56 -0.89
N GLU A 264 17.96 13.87 -0.73
CA GLU A 264 17.85 12.68 0.11
C GLU A 264 17.59 11.44 -0.75
N PRO A 265 18.41 10.38 -0.65
CA PRO A 265 18.22 9.17 -1.42
C PRO A 265 16.83 8.58 -1.10
N ALA A 266 16.07 8.27 -2.16
CA ALA A 266 14.70 7.75 -2.07
C ALA A 266 14.54 6.49 -1.18
N LYS A 267 15.65 5.82 -0.84
CA LYS A 267 15.70 4.60 -0.02
C LYS A 267 15.11 4.73 1.39
N ASN A 268 15.11 5.92 2.02
CA ASN A 268 14.71 6.06 3.43
C ASN A 268 13.36 6.75 3.67
N ARG A 269 12.60 7.09 2.63
CA ARG A 269 11.30 7.74 2.81
C ARG A 269 10.20 6.71 3.06
N ARG A 270 9.52 6.83 4.21
CA ARG A 270 8.25 6.13 4.45
C ARG A 270 7.27 6.52 3.36
N THR A 271 6.82 5.55 2.58
CA THR A 271 5.88 5.80 1.49
C THR A 271 4.51 6.20 2.04
N ARG A 272 3.92 7.24 1.44
CA ARG A 272 2.52 7.63 1.71
C ARG A 272 1.52 6.55 1.25
N TRP A 273 1.94 5.66 0.36
CA TRP A 273 1.09 4.67 -0.29
C TRP A 273 1.53 3.24 0.07
N PRO A 274 1.49 2.80 1.35
CA PRO A 274 1.76 1.39 1.71
C PRO A 274 0.77 0.46 1.01
N ALA A 275 1.17 -0.78 0.70
CA ALA A 275 0.24 -1.75 0.14
C ALA A 275 -0.89 -2.05 1.14
N ILE A 276 -2.10 -2.26 0.63
CA ILE A 276 -3.23 -2.79 1.37
C ILE A 276 -3.00 -4.30 1.46
N LEU A 277 -3.01 -4.86 2.67
CA LEU A 277 -2.89 -6.28 2.92
C LEU A 277 -4.28 -6.91 2.87
N ASP A 278 -4.44 -7.93 2.03
CA ASP A 278 -5.67 -8.73 1.94
C ASP A 278 -5.31 -10.19 2.20
N ASP A 279 -5.93 -10.79 3.21
CA ASP A 279 -5.70 -12.19 3.60
C ASP A 279 -6.33 -13.17 2.59
N ARG A 280 -7.22 -12.69 1.70
CA ARG A 280 -7.87 -13.49 0.64
C ARG A 280 -6.98 -13.67 -0.59
N GLU A 281 -5.94 -12.86 -0.75
CA GLU A 281 -5.09 -12.92 -1.94
C GLU A 281 -4.29 -14.24 -1.95
N PRO A 282 -4.47 -15.10 -2.97
CA PRO A 282 -3.77 -16.38 -3.02
C PRO A 282 -2.28 -16.15 -3.22
N LYS A 283 -1.47 -16.99 -2.57
CA LYS A 283 -0.02 -16.89 -2.67
C LYS A 283 0.43 -17.34 -4.05
N ALA A 284 1.21 -16.49 -4.73
CA ALA A 284 1.73 -16.80 -6.06
C ALA A 284 2.50 -18.14 -6.09
N ALA A 285 2.39 -18.84 -7.21
CA ALA A 285 3.09 -20.10 -7.45
C ALA A 285 4.60 -19.96 -7.22
N VAL A 286 5.16 -20.86 -6.44
CA VAL A 286 6.57 -20.87 -6.06
C VAL A 286 7.37 -21.44 -7.23
N GLN A 287 8.41 -20.72 -7.64
CA GLN A 287 9.31 -21.16 -8.72
C GLN A 287 10.06 -22.45 -8.32
N PRO A 288 10.38 -23.35 -9.27
CA PRO A 288 11.04 -24.63 -8.99
C PRO A 288 12.30 -24.49 -8.13
N TYR A 289 13.17 -23.54 -8.48
CA TYR A 289 14.39 -23.24 -7.74
C TYR A 289 14.13 -22.79 -6.30
N ILE A 290 13.07 -22.01 -6.06
CA ILE A 290 12.74 -21.52 -4.72
C ILE A 290 12.22 -22.67 -3.84
N GLN A 291 11.41 -23.57 -4.41
CA GLN A 291 10.98 -24.79 -3.69
C GLN A 291 12.18 -25.64 -3.30
N PHE A 292 13.11 -25.87 -4.23
CA PHE A 292 14.37 -26.57 -3.97
C PHE A 292 15.19 -25.87 -2.89
N SER A 293 15.39 -24.56 -2.99
CA SER A 293 16.16 -23.78 -2.02
C SER A 293 15.54 -23.86 -0.62
N ILE A 294 14.20 -23.81 -0.49
CA ILE A 294 13.51 -23.97 0.79
C ILE A 294 13.77 -25.37 1.36
N ALA A 295 13.57 -26.43 0.56
CA ALA A 295 13.81 -27.80 0.99
C ALA A 295 15.27 -28.02 1.42
N ARG A 296 16.21 -27.43 0.68
CA ARG A 296 17.64 -27.57 0.91
C ARG A 296 18.11 -26.76 2.13
N ASN A 297 17.52 -25.60 2.39
CA ASN A 297 17.72 -24.87 3.63
C ASN A 297 17.12 -25.59 4.85
N ALA A 298 16.02 -26.33 4.67
CA ALA A 298 15.36 -27.07 5.75
C ALA A 298 16.14 -28.33 6.18
N SER A 299 16.98 -28.90 5.30
CA SER A 299 17.78 -30.11 5.62
C SER A 299 18.81 -29.87 6.74
N GLY A 300 19.24 -28.64 6.93
CA GLY A 300 20.15 -28.24 8.00
C GLY A 300 21.64 -28.33 7.67
N ASP A 301 22.02 -28.87 6.50
CA ASP A 301 23.42 -29.03 6.04
C ASP A 301 24.18 -27.70 6.01
N PHE A 302 23.46 -26.58 5.81
CA PHE A 302 24.06 -25.26 5.65
C PHE A 302 24.00 -24.38 6.91
N LYS A 303 23.62 -24.92 8.08
CA LYS A 303 23.47 -24.12 9.32
C LYS A 303 24.72 -23.34 9.71
N HIS A 304 25.91 -23.88 9.44
CA HIS A 304 27.20 -23.27 9.79
C HIS A 304 27.77 -22.38 8.69
N LEU A 305 27.18 -22.37 7.50
CA LEU A 305 27.67 -21.59 6.37
C LEU A 305 26.99 -20.22 6.29
N PRO A 306 27.75 -19.16 5.96
CA PRO A 306 27.17 -17.86 5.68
C PRO A 306 26.24 -17.94 4.48
N LEU A 307 25.21 -17.07 4.46
CA LEU A 307 24.14 -17.09 3.45
C LEU A 307 24.65 -17.07 2.01
N ILE A 308 25.74 -16.34 1.75
CA ILE A 308 26.32 -16.18 0.41
C ILE A 308 26.92 -17.51 -0.08
N GLU A 309 27.71 -18.20 0.74
CA GLU A 309 28.33 -19.49 0.38
C GLU A 309 27.28 -20.57 0.21
N ARG A 310 26.31 -20.61 1.12
CA ARG A 310 25.15 -21.49 1.01
C ARG A 310 24.41 -21.31 -0.32
N SER A 311 24.14 -20.07 -0.71
CA SER A 311 23.41 -19.80 -1.94
C SER A 311 24.17 -20.25 -3.19
N LYS A 312 25.52 -20.18 -3.18
CA LYS A 312 26.36 -20.68 -4.27
C LYS A 312 26.25 -22.20 -4.41
N LEU A 313 26.42 -22.94 -3.30
CA LEU A 313 26.31 -24.40 -3.30
C LEU A 313 24.92 -24.88 -3.74
N ILE A 314 23.85 -24.25 -3.23
CA ILE A 314 22.48 -24.53 -3.68
C ILE A 314 22.33 -24.22 -5.18
N GLY A 315 22.93 -23.13 -5.68
CA GLY A 315 22.91 -22.80 -7.11
C GLY A 315 23.64 -23.83 -7.99
N GLU A 316 24.74 -24.39 -7.50
CA GLU A 316 25.49 -25.46 -8.18
C GLU A 316 24.70 -26.77 -8.20
N GLU A 317 24.11 -27.16 -7.05
CA GLU A 317 23.24 -28.33 -6.96
C GLU A 317 22.02 -28.20 -7.89
N TRP A 318 21.38 -27.03 -7.95
CA TRP A 318 20.22 -26.78 -8.80
C TRP A 318 20.50 -27.03 -10.28
N LYS A 319 21.67 -26.62 -10.78
CA LYS A 319 22.04 -26.79 -12.19
C LYS A 319 22.15 -28.26 -12.60
N ALA A 320 22.34 -29.16 -11.64
CA ALA A 320 22.44 -30.60 -11.87
C ALA A 320 21.09 -31.34 -11.73
N LEU A 321 19.96 -30.64 -11.47
CA LEU A 321 18.68 -31.25 -11.08
C LEU A 321 17.49 -30.73 -11.91
N GLU A 322 16.65 -31.64 -12.42
CA GLU A 322 15.37 -31.33 -13.12
C GLU A 322 14.11 -31.62 -12.27
N LYS A 323 14.27 -32.23 -11.08
CA LYS A 323 13.20 -32.86 -10.27
C LYS A 323 12.01 -31.96 -9.87
N TYR A 324 12.15 -30.64 -9.90
CA TYR A 324 11.16 -29.71 -9.30
C TYR A 324 10.14 -29.14 -10.29
N GLU A 325 10.21 -29.49 -11.58
CA GLU A 325 9.24 -29.02 -12.58
C GLU A 325 7.81 -29.56 -12.34
N THR A 326 7.70 -30.81 -11.91
CA THR A 326 6.40 -31.44 -11.60
C THR A 326 5.75 -30.79 -10.38
N LEU A 327 6.53 -30.54 -9.33
CA LEU A 327 6.07 -29.84 -8.12
C LEU A 327 5.66 -28.40 -8.43
N HIS A 328 6.40 -27.70 -9.29
CA HIS A 328 6.01 -26.37 -9.74
C HIS A 328 4.71 -26.38 -10.56
N SER A 329 4.52 -27.38 -11.41
CA SER A 329 3.30 -27.51 -12.23
C SER A 329 2.07 -27.70 -11.33
N ALA A 330 2.15 -28.62 -10.35
CA ALA A 330 1.09 -28.81 -9.36
C ALA A 330 0.84 -27.55 -8.50
N ASP A 331 1.89 -26.83 -8.11
CA ASP A 331 1.80 -25.59 -7.34
C ASP A 331 1.15 -24.45 -8.14
N ARG A 332 1.39 -24.43 -9.46
CA ARG A 332 0.78 -23.50 -10.41
C ARG A 332 -0.70 -23.80 -10.60
N GLU A 333 -1.08 -25.07 -10.73
CA GLU A 333 -2.49 -25.50 -10.79
C GLU A 333 -3.23 -25.08 -9.53
N ARG A 334 -2.68 -25.36 -8.34
CA ARG A 334 -3.23 -24.87 -7.06
C ARG A 334 -3.45 -23.36 -7.09
N TYR A 335 -2.44 -22.59 -7.50
CA TYR A 335 -2.54 -21.12 -7.57
C TYR A 335 -3.66 -20.67 -8.52
N ILE A 336 -3.83 -21.33 -9.67
CA ILE A 336 -4.88 -21.02 -10.64
C ILE A 336 -6.26 -21.29 -10.04
N ASP A 337 -6.43 -22.43 -9.37
CA ASP A 337 -7.69 -22.82 -8.75
C ASP A 337 -8.06 -21.85 -7.61
N GLU A 338 -7.12 -21.54 -6.72
CA GLU A 338 -7.31 -20.56 -5.65
C GLU A 338 -7.60 -19.16 -6.22
N TYR A 339 -6.87 -18.74 -7.26
CA TYR A 339 -7.05 -17.45 -7.91
C TYR A 339 -8.43 -17.32 -8.56
N SER A 340 -8.86 -18.34 -9.32
CA SER A 340 -10.18 -18.36 -9.94
C SER A 340 -11.29 -18.40 -8.89
N SER A 341 -11.09 -19.09 -7.77
CA SER A 341 -12.04 -19.10 -6.66
C SER A 341 -12.17 -17.74 -5.97
N VAL A 342 -11.10 -16.96 -5.85
CA VAL A 342 -11.10 -15.66 -5.15
C VAL A 342 -11.55 -14.52 -6.06
N HIS A 343 -11.11 -14.51 -7.31
CA HIS A 343 -11.32 -13.42 -8.27
C HIS A 343 -12.44 -13.69 -9.29
N GLY A 344 -12.93 -14.93 -9.38
CA GLY A 344 -13.96 -15.32 -10.36
C GLY A 344 -13.48 -15.38 -11.80
N HIS A 345 -12.17 -15.22 -12.05
CA HIS A 345 -11.56 -15.30 -13.37
C HIS A 345 -10.14 -15.90 -13.29
N ALA A 346 -9.64 -16.44 -14.40
CA ALA A 346 -8.28 -16.98 -14.47
C ALA A 346 -7.20 -15.86 -14.38
N PRO A 347 -5.99 -16.16 -13.88
CA PRO A 347 -4.91 -15.19 -13.88
C PRO A 347 -4.50 -14.80 -15.31
N LEU A 348 -4.10 -13.54 -15.53
CA LEU A 348 -3.79 -13.00 -16.85
C LEU A 348 -2.76 -13.82 -17.64
N ALA A 349 -1.73 -14.33 -16.97
CA ALA A 349 -0.69 -15.16 -17.61
C ALA A 349 -1.25 -16.43 -18.26
N GLN A 350 -2.38 -16.95 -17.78
CA GLN A 350 -3.04 -18.11 -18.35
C GLN A 350 -3.99 -17.72 -19.49
N LEU A 351 -4.71 -16.60 -19.35
CA LEU A 351 -5.51 -16.02 -20.42
C LEU A 351 -4.65 -15.73 -21.67
N GLU A 352 -3.43 -15.21 -21.48
CA GLU A 352 -2.46 -14.98 -22.56
C GLU A 352 -2.02 -16.28 -23.25
N SER A 353 -1.84 -17.36 -22.49
CA SER A 353 -1.47 -18.67 -23.06
C SER A 353 -2.60 -19.37 -23.79
N GLN A 354 -3.85 -19.14 -23.38
CA GLN A 354 -5.05 -19.76 -23.98
C GLN A 354 -5.57 -18.97 -25.19
N HIS A 355 -5.35 -17.65 -25.22
CA HIS A 355 -5.75 -16.76 -26.31
C HIS A 355 -4.58 -15.90 -26.82
N PRO A 356 -3.55 -16.51 -27.45
CA PRO A 356 -2.42 -15.76 -28.01
C PRO A 356 -2.83 -14.76 -29.10
N GLU A 357 -4.00 -14.96 -29.72
CA GLU A 357 -4.54 -14.10 -30.78
C GLU A 357 -5.04 -12.74 -30.27
N LEU A 358 -5.51 -12.64 -29.02
CA LEU A 358 -6.06 -11.39 -28.46
C LEU A 358 -4.98 -10.40 -28.01
N THR A 359 -3.77 -10.88 -27.73
CA THR A 359 -2.66 -10.05 -27.23
C THR A 359 -1.78 -9.48 -28.34
N SER A 360 -1.70 -10.13 -29.50
CA SER A 360 -0.99 -9.58 -30.67
C SER A 360 -1.65 -8.29 -31.17
N ALA A 361 -2.98 -8.18 -31.07
CA ALA A 361 -3.74 -7.01 -31.46
C ALA A 361 -3.59 -5.80 -30.51
N ALA A 362 -3.33 -6.04 -29.21
CA ALA A 362 -3.16 -4.98 -28.22
C ALA A 362 -1.73 -4.41 -28.13
N SER A 363 -0.74 -5.14 -28.63
CA SER A 363 0.67 -4.69 -28.74
C SER A 363 0.93 -3.89 -30.04
N ALA A 364 0.06 -4.05 -31.04
CA ALA A 364 0.17 -3.39 -32.35
C ALA A 364 -0.59 -2.04 -32.44
N ALA A 365 -1.23 -1.59 -31.36
CA ALA A 365 -1.98 -0.32 -31.26
C ALA A 365 -1.38 0.57 -30.17
#